data_AF-A0A8S1QSY1-F1
#
_entry.id   AF-A0A8S1QSY1-F1
#
_cell.length_a   1.000
_cell.length_b   1.000
_cell.length_c   1.000
_cell.angle_alpha   90.00
_cell.angle_beta   90.00
_cell.angle_gamma   90.00
#
_symmetry.space_group_name_H-M   'P 1'
#
loop_
_entity.id
_entity.type
_entity.pdbx_description
1 polymer ?
#
loop_
_entity_poly.entity_id
_entity_poly.type
_entity_poly.pdbx_seq_one_letter_code
_entity_poly.pdbx_strand_id
1 'polypeptide(L)'
;MDIIYLIMRVIHQQKNQQTLIFKVFWINIQGRVVQLDRDILALTKNEVVRNEREIFEFRSNQKQIELYNSKIENAFWKVIRPIQASDLPTLDRQKLMTNTTIKLGRVKLTVLDYSFAYEYDDGGVPDEFEEKNKLNDSGCVDGQVQCRFCLSKLATLENPFISPCKCIGSIKFIHLKCLQSWINSQLKTKTQNGVTLYYWKSMKCELCKTMYKTSFKFKSIQYNICDINKPKEPYLLLQINHSDKNKEQGLYVIDIKTRDTIKIGRTQDCDIKLHDISVSRHHASILVNHQEQSFHIEDNCSKFGTLVLAQEEDLQIQLNSPKRVALQVGRIVIVVTIEKKINKKRINKYRVPPQFEVFRQIKQHEDEEEFQSAEQQQQSDVEDIVINDPTFDKDQDMSKFKNMNFLTGSIIQRDYQ
;
A
#
# COMPACT_ATOMS: atom_id res chain seq x y z
N MET A 1 20.17 32.07 -17.88
CA MET A 1 19.31 31.03 -17.27
C MET A 1 19.72 29.69 -17.84
N ASP A 2 20.35 28.85 -17.02
CA ASP A 2 20.68 27.49 -17.41
C ASP A 2 19.38 26.75 -17.71
N ILE A 3 19.19 26.35 -18.97
CA ILE A 3 18.01 25.58 -19.35
C ILE A 3 18.27 24.15 -18.90
N ILE A 4 17.62 23.73 -17.81
CA ILE A 4 17.67 22.35 -17.35
C ILE A 4 16.59 21.57 -18.14
N TYR A 5 16.90 20.34 -18.55
CA TYR A 5 15.95 19.46 -19.25
C TYR A 5 15.70 18.20 -18.44
N LEU A 6 14.47 17.70 -18.54
CA LEU A 6 14.08 16.42 -17.95
C LEU A 6 14.15 15.34 -19.03
N ILE A 7 15.05 14.38 -18.87
CA ILE A 7 15.03 13.16 -19.69
C ILE A 7 14.31 12.09 -18.88
N MET A 8 13.07 11.80 -19.28
CA MET A 8 12.31 10.70 -18.70
C MET A 8 12.38 9.54 -19.69
N ARG A 9 13.22 8.57 -19.38
CA ARG A 9 13.33 7.33 -20.14
C ARG A 9 12.22 6.40 -19.68
N VAL A 10 11.39 5.96 -20.62
CA VAL A 10 10.30 5.05 -20.32
C VAL A 10 10.62 3.71 -20.96
N ILE A 11 10.79 2.70 -20.11
CA ILE A 11 11.20 1.36 -20.50
C ILE A 11 10.01 0.44 -20.35
N HIS A 12 9.54 -0.10 -21.47
CA HIS A 12 8.50 -1.12 -21.41
C HIS A 12 9.16 -2.49 -21.17
N GLN A 13 8.91 -3.13 -20.03
CA GLN A 13 9.41 -4.48 -19.75
C GLN A 13 8.51 -5.52 -20.44
N GLN A 14 8.88 -6.01 -21.63
CA GLN A 14 8.29 -7.22 -22.22
C GLN A 14 9.17 -8.45 -21.96
N LYS A 15 8.53 -9.63 -21.97
CA LYS A 15 9.03 -10.91 -21.45
C LYS A 15 10.40 -11.39 -21.97
N ASN A 16 10.98 -10.79 -23.01
CA ASN A 16 12.33 -11.09 -23.54
C ASN A 16 12.93 -9.95 -24.42
N GLN A 17 12.38 -8.74 -24.42
CA GLN A 17 12.91 -7.59 -25.17
C GLN A 17 12.69 -6.31 -24.34
N GLN A 18 13.76 -5.53 -24.12
CA GLN A 18 13.66 -4.19 -23.56
C GLN A 18 13.50 -3.20 -24.72
N THR A 19 12.30 -2.71 -24.97
CA THR A 19 12.10 -1.55 -25.85
C THR A 19 12.34 -0.28 -25.03
N LEU A 20 13.50 0.35 -25.27
CA LEU A 20 13.89 1.63 -24.69
C LEU A 20 13.22 2.75 -25.49
N ILE A 21 12.24 3.43 -24.88
CA ILE A 21 11.65 4.62 -25.49
C ILE A 21 12.24 5.85 -24.77
N PHE A 22 13.01 6.64 -25.51
CA PHE A 22 13.60 7.89 -25.02
C PHE A 22 12.62 9.05 -25.24
N LYS A 23 12.26 9.77 -24.15
CA LYS A 23 11.47 10.99 -24.26
C LYS A 23 12.08 12.12 -23.43
N VAL A 24 12.18 13.28 -24.05
CA VAL A 24 12.78 14.49 -23.45
C VAL A 24 11.68 15.52 -23.25
N PHE A 25 11.56 16.00 -22.01
CA PHE A 25 10.57 16.98 -21.57
C PHE A 25 11.26 18.30 -21.18
N TRP A 26 10.53 19.40 -21.35
CA TRP A 26 10.92 20.70 -20.85
C TRP A 26 10.48 20.84 -19.39
N ILE A 27 11.22 21.64 -18.63
CA ILE A 27 10.84 22.04 -17.27
C ILE A 27 9.66 23.02 -17.35
N ASN A 28 8.84 23.07 -16.28
CA ASN A 28 7.59 23.84 -16.21
C ASN A 28 6.50 23.29 -17.16
N ILE A 29 6.36 21.96 -17.19
CA ILE A 29 5.31 21.29 -17.97
C ILE A 29 4.44 20.45 -17.05
N GLN A 30 3.15 20.42 -17.37
CA GLN A 30 2.20 19.44 -16.86
C GLN A 30 1.84 18.52 -18.02
N GLY A 31 1.96 17.22 -17.79
CA GLY A 31 1.73 16.22 -18.81
C GLY A 31 1.29 14.89 -18.25
N ARG A 32 0.80 14.04 -19.13
CA ARG A 32 0.30 12.71 -18.84
C ARG A 32 1.10 11.70 -19.63
N VAL A 33 1.36 10.54 -19.04
CA VAL A 33 1.93 9.40 -19.75
C VAL A 33 0.82 8.38 -19.92
N VAL A 34 0.57 8.03 -21.18
CA VAL A 34 -0.54 7.17 -21.58
C VAL A 34 -0.02 5.98 -22.37
N GLN A 35 -0.70 4.85 -22.25
CA GLN A 35 -0.48 3.66 -23.06
C GLN A 35 -1.52 3.61 -24.17
N LEU A 36 -1.08 3.35 -25.39
CA LEU A 36 -1.93 3.02 -26.52
C LEU A 36 -1.39 1.74 -27.15
N ASP A 37 -2.15 0.66 -27.09
CA ASP A 37 -1.71 -0.68 -27.48
C ASP A 37 -0.35 -1.08 -26.86
N ARG A 38 0.72 -1.05 -27.68
CA ARG A 38 2.09 -1.37 -27.27
C ARG A 38 2.96 -0.13 -27.08
N ASP A 39 2.48 1.03 -27.50
CA ASP A 39 3.20 2.30 -27.45
C ASP A 39 2.90 3.06 -26.17
N ILE A 40 3.90 3.79 -25.71
CA ILE A 40 3.77 4.70 -24.57
C ILE A 40 3.94 6.11 -25.09
N LEU A 41 2.90 6.92 -24.94
CA LEU A 41 2.87 8.31 -25.33
C LEU A 41 2.97 9.20 -24.10
N ALA A 42 3.59 10.35 -24.28
CA ALA A 42 3.48 11.42 -23.31
C ALA A 42 2.74 12.55 -23.99
N LEU A 43 1.77 13.10 -23.31
CA LEU A 43 0.85 14.10 -23.81
C LEU A 43 0.92 15.29 -22.86
N THR A 44 0.77 16.50 -23.40
CA THR A 44 0.49 17.67 -22.56
C THR A 44 -0.91 17.55 -21.96
N LYS A 45 -1.23 18.38 -20.96
CA LYS A 45 -2.56 18.39 -20.33
C LYS A 45 -3.73 18.51 -21.33
N ASN A 46 -3.51 19.20 -22.46
CA ASN A 46 -4.56 19.50 -23.43
C ASN A 46 -4.59 18.52 -24.61
N GLU A 47 -3.63 17.60 -24.69
CA GLU A 47 -3.56 16.60 -25.76
C GLU A 47 -4.25 15.31 -25.31
N VAL A 48 -5.08 14.76 -26.20
CA VAL A 48 -5.80 13.50 -26.01
C VAL A 48 -5.64 12.66 -27.27
N VAL A 49 -5.40 11.37 -27.10
CA VAL A 49 -5.39 10.38 -28.19
C VAL A 49 -6.55 9.41 -27.96
N ARG A 50 -7.22 8.99 -29.04
CA ARG A 50 -8.32 8.01 -28.95
C ARG A 50 -7.83 6.70 -28.33
N ASN A 51 -8.66 6.09 -27.49
CA ASN A 51 -8.37 4.82 -26.80
C ASN A 51 -7.13 4.86 -25.88
N GLU A 52 -6.69 6.04 -25.45
CA GLU A 52 -5.58 6.15 -24.51
C GLU A 52 -5.95 5.56 -23.14
N ARG A 53 -5.00 4.82 -22.54
CA ARG A 53 -5.07 4.44 -21.13
C ARG A 53 -4.03 5.25 -20.37
N GLU A 54 -4.50 6.17 -19.53
CA GLU A 54 -3.60 6.92 -18.65
C GLU A 54 -2.87 5.98 -17.67
N ILE A 55 -1.56 6.17 -17.57
CA ILE A 55 -0.68 5.45 -16.65
C ILE A 55 -0.43 6.32 -15.42
N PHE A 56 0.05 7.55 -15.63
CA PHE A 56 0.31 8.54 -14.60
C PHE A 56 0.36 9.96 -15.17
N GLU A 57 0.24 10.94 -14.29
CA GLU A 57 0.41 12.36 -14.57
C GLU A 57 1.70 12.87 -13.91
N PHE A 58 2.34 13.88 -14.49
CA PHE A 58 3.48 14.53 -13.87
C PHE A 58 3.37 16.05 -13.99
N ARG A 59 3.90 16.72 -12.97
CA ARG A 59 4.09 18.17 -12.94
C ARG A 59 5.56 18.45 -12.67
N SER A 60 6.19 19.22 -13.54
CA SER A 60 7.55 19.69 -13.33
C SER A 60 7.52 21.20 -13.08
N ASN A 61 8.28 21.65 -12.09
CA ASN A 61 8.59 23.06 -11.89
C ASN A 61 10.13 23.25 -11.83
N GLN A 62 10.61 24.46 -11.56
CA GLN A 62 12.05 24.76 -11.48
C GLN A 62 12.79 24.08 -10.33
N LYS A 63 12.08 23.52 -9.34
CA LYS A 63 12.65 22.88 -8.14
C LYS A 63 12.52 21.36 -8.15
N GLN A 64 11.39 20.82 -8.60
CA GLN A 64 11.06 19.40 -8.47
C GLN A 64 10.16 18.89 -9.60
N ILE A 65 10.09 17.56 -9.70
CA ILE A 65 9.11 16.83 -10.49
C ILE A 65 8.24 16.03 -9.54
N GLU A 66 6.94 16.25 -9.65
CA GLU A 66 5.91 15.54 -8.90
C GLU A 66 5.23 14.55 -9.83
N LEU A 67 5.15 13.29 -9.38
CA LEU A 67 4.44 12.22 -10.08
C LEU A 67 3.12 11.93 -9.37
N TYR A 68 2.05 11.92 -10.15
CA TYR A 68 0.70 11.67 -9.67
C TYR A 68 0.10 10.48 -10.39
N ASN A 69 -0.74 9.76 -9.66
CA ASN A 69 -1.48 8.67 -10.24
C ASN A 69 -2.98 8.93 -10.06
N SER A 70 -3.67 9.14 -11.18
CA SER A 70 -5.12 9.38 -11.22
C SER A 70 -5.94 8.13 -10.86
N LYS A 71 -5.35 6.93 -10.89
CA LYS A 71 -6.03 5.66 -10.58
C LYS A 71 -5.28 4.86 -9.52
N ILE A 72 -5.90 4.63 -8.36
CA ILE A 72 -5.32 3.91 -7.20
C ILE A 72 -4.62 2.58 -7.56
N GLU A 73 -5.07 1.89 -8.62
CA GLU A 73 -4.53 0.60 -9.07
C GLU A 73 -3.06 0.65 -9.55
N ASN A 74 -2.53 1.83 -9.90
CA ASN A 74 -1.21 2.02 -10.52
C ASN A 74 -0.13 2.53 -9.54
N ALA A 75 -0.01 1.92 -8.36
CA ALA A 75 1.03 2.30 -7.40
C ALA A 75 2.45 2.32 -8.01
N PHE A 76 3.24 3.33 -7.64
CA PHE A 76 4.65 3.45 -8.01
C PHE A 76 5.53 2.58 -7.13
N TRP A 77 6.53 1.94 -7.73
CA TRP A 77 7.48 1.07 -7.03
C TRP A 77 8.91 1.48 -7.32
N LYS A 78 9.70 1.77 -6.31
CA LYS A 78 11.15 1.89 -6.44
C LYS A 78 11.75 0.57 -6.89
N VAL A 79 12.63 0.64 -7.87
CA VAL A 79 13.34 -0.52 -8.40
C VAL A 79 14.66 -0.71 -7.64
N ILE A 80 14.76 -1.81 -6.91
CA ILE A 80 15.98 -2.25 -6.21
C ILE A 80 16.67 -3.28 -7.10
N ARG A 81 17.90 -2.98 -7.50
CA ARG A 81 18.72 -3.86 -8.32
C ARG A 81 20.19 -3.44 -8.17
N PRO A 82 21.13 -4.39 -8.02
CA PRO A 82 22.55 -4.06 -7.99
C PRO A 82 22.98 -3.39 -9.29
N ILE A 83 23.81 -2.34 -9.19
CA ILE A 83 24.36 -1.59 -10.34
C ILE A 83 24.96 -2.52 -11.41
N GLN A 84 25.60 -3.62 -10.99
CA GLN A 84 26.23 -4.60 -11.89
C GLN A 84 25.23 -5.37 -12.77
N ALA A 85 23.95 -5.39 -12.40
CA ALA A 85 22.90 -6.15 -13.10
C ALA A 85 22.04 -5.27 -14.02
N SER A 86 22.20 -3.94 -14.03
CA SER A 86 21.53 -3.08 -14.99
C SER A 86 22.21 -1.73 -15.17
N ASP A 87 22.20 -1.22 -16.40
CA ASP A 87 22.57 0.19 -16.73
C ASP A 87 21.56 1.22 -16.18
N LEU A 88 20.55 0.77 -15.45
CA LEU A 88 19.54 1.63 -14.84
C LEU A 88 20.07 2.17 -13.51
N PRO A 89 19.75 3.42 -13.17
CA PRO A 89 20.13 4.00 -11.89
C PRO A 89 19.18 3.52 -10.79
N THR A 90 19.30 2.24 -10.46
CA THR A 90 18.54 1.60 -9.40
C THR A 90 19.23 1.80 -8.05
N LEU A 91 18.48 1.58 -6.98
CA LEU A 91 19.06 1.53 -5.64
C LEU A 91 19.63 0.13 -5.41
N ASP A 92 20.86 0.05 -4.90
CA ASP A 92 21.45 -1.23 -4.50
C ASP A 92 20.73 -1.81 -3.27
N ARG A 93 20.36 -0.94 -2.33
CA ARG A 93 19.67 -1.29 -1.09
C ARG A 93 18.66 -0.22 -0.67
N GLN A 94 17.66 -0.65 0.10
CA GLN A 94 16.64 0.24 0.65
C GLN A 94 16.36 -0.12 2.11
N LYS A 95 16.40 0.89 3.01
CA LYS A 95 16.01 0.72 4.41
C LYS A 95 14.52 0.36 4.49
N LEU A 96 14.20 -0.63 5.30
CA LEU A 96 12.84 -1.06 5.59
C LEU A 96 12.39 -0.49 6.93
N MET A 97 11.20 0.10 6.92
CA MET A 97 10.50 0.60 8.10
C MET A 97 9.15 -0.12 8.23
N THR A 98 8.44 0.07 9.34
CA THR A 98 7.05 -0.40 9.46
C THR A 98 6.19 0.15 8.32
N ASN A 99 5.22 -0.64 7.87
CA ASN A 99 4.39 -0.44 6.68
C ASN A 99 5.11 -0.44 5.32
N THR A 100 6.44 -0.63 5.28
CA THR A 100 7.16 -0.78 4.01
C THR A 100 6.70 -2.05 3.29
N THR A 101 6.26 -1.92 2.04
CA THR A 101 5.83 -3.05 1.22
C THR A 101 6.84 -3.35 0.12
N ILE A 102 7.33 -4.58 0.11
CA ILE A 102 8.26 -5.14 -0.87
C ILE A 102 7.44 -6.04 -1.82
N LYS A 103 7.76 -6.01 -3.10
CA LYS A 103 7.14 -6.86 -4.12
C LYS A 103 8.21 -7.68 -4.82
N LEU A 104 8.00 -8.98 -4.82
CA LEU A 104 8.87 -10.03 -5.38
C LEU A 104 8.03 -10.81 -6.40
N GLY A 105 8.10 -10.41 -7.67
CA GLY A 105 7.22 -10.94 -8.70
C GLY A 105 5.73 -10.63 -8.41
N ARG A 106 4.92 -11.68 -8.20
CA ARG A 106 3.48 -11.59 -7.87
C ARG A 106 3.17 -11.64 -6.38
N VAL A 107 4.20 -11.73 -5.54
CA VAL A 107 4.08 -11.78 -4.08
C VAL A 107 4.46 -10.42 -3.51
N LYS A 108 3.77 -10.00 -2.45
CA LYS A 108 4.09 -8.80 -1.67
C LYS A 108 4.37 -9.21 -0.23
N LEU A 109 5.39 -8.62 0.37
CA LEU A 109 5.72 -8.72 1.78
C LEU A 109 5.64 -7.32 2.39
N THR A 110 4.86 -7.14 3.45
CA THR A 110 4.71 -5.86 4.13
C THR A 110 5.27 -5.97 5.54
N VAL A 111 6.20 -5.09 5.90
CA VAL A 111 6.71 -5.01 7.27
C VAL A 111 5.59 -4.48 8.16
N LEU A 112 5.17 -5.26 9.14
CA LEU A 112 4.13 -4.84 10.09
C LEU A 112 4.76 -4.25 11.34
N ASP A 113 5.74 -4.93 11.91
CA ASP A 113 6.38 -4.58 13.17
C ASP A 113 7.77 -5.21 13.24
N TYR A 114 8.62 -4.71 14.13
CA TYR A 114 9.89 -5.32 14.49
C TYR A 114 10.39 -4.78 15.84
N SER A 115 11.17 -5.57 16.55
CA SER A 115 11.86 -5.16 17.77
C SER A 115 13.28 -5.71 17.77
N PHE A 116 14.23 -4.87 18.19
CA PHE A 116 15.60 -5.28 18.50
C PHE A 116 15.84 -5.39 20.02
N ALA A 117 14.84 -5.08 20.84
CA ALA A 117 14.94 -5.11 22.28
C ALA A 117 14.68 -6.52 22.84
N TYR A 118 15.30 -6.81 23.97
CA TYR A 118 14.95 -7.93 24.83
C TYR A 118 13.97 -7.42 25.88
N GLU A 119 12.79 -8.03 25.96
CA GLU A 119 11.94 -7.86 27.14
C GLU A 119 12.56 -8.68 28.28
N TYR A 120 13.26 -8.00 29.21
CA TYR A 120 13.68 -8.62 30.45
C TYR A 120 12.46 -8.71 31.37
N ASP A 121 12.12 -9.94 31.77
CA ASP A 121 11.08 -10.23 32.75
C ASP A 121 11.61 -9.88 34.16
N ASP A 122 11.74 -8.59 34.45
CA ASP A 122 12.11 -8.10 35.78
C ASP A 122 10.87 -8.06 36.69
N GLY A 123 10.21 -9.22 36.89
CA GLY A 123 9.09 -9.38 37.82
C GLY A 123 7.99 -8.31 37.72
N GLY A 124 7.88 -7.68 36.55
CA GLY A 124 7.16 -6.45 36.33
C GLY A 124 5.68 -6.75 36.17
N VAL A 125 4.89 -6.04 36.97
CA VAL A 125 3.42 -6.01 36.98
C VAL A 125 2.83 -6.29 35.59
N PRO A 126 1.82 -7.18 35.47
CA PRO A 126 1.11 -7.39 34.20
C PRO A 126 0.78 -6.04 33.57
N ASP A 127 1.06 -5.92 32.27
CA ASP A 127 0.84 -4.73 31.45
C ASP A 127 -0.46 -4.01 31.90
N GLU A 128 -0.38 -2.76 32.35
CA GLU A 128 -1.53 -1.98 32.87
C GLU A 128 -2.71 -1.90 31.85
N PHE A 129 -2.47 -2.31 30.60
CA PHE A 129 -3.48 -2.50 29.57
C PHE A 129 -4.38 -3.74 29.75
N GLU A 130 -3.89 -4.82 30.36
CA GLU A 130 -4.73 -5.98 30.69
C GLU A 130 -5.68 -5.68 31.87
N GLU A 131 -5.28 -4.81 32.80
CA GLU A 131 -6.16 -4.41 33.91
C GLU A 131 -7.22 -3.38 33.52
N LYS A 132 -6.96 -2.49 32.55
CA LYS A 132 -7.95 -1.50 32.09
C LYS A 132 -9.06 -2.07 31.19
N ASN A 133 -8.93 -3.30 30.71
CA ASN A 133 -10.00 -4.00 29.99
C ASN A 133 -10.91 -4.84 30.89
N LYS A 134 -10.64 -4.94 32.20
CA LYS A 134 -11.61 -5.45 33.16
C LYS A 134 -12.65 -4.37 33.46
N LEU A 135 -13.54 -4.13 32.51
CA LEU A 135 -14.83 -3.54 32.84
C LEU A 135 -15.51 -4.52 33.79
N ASN A 136 -15.91 -4.07 34.99
CA ASN A 136 -16.75 -4.85 35.90
C ASN A 136 -18.02 -5.29 35.14
N ASP A 137 -18.03 -6.53 34.67
CA ASP A 137 -19.11 -7.06 33.84
C ASP A 137 -20.15 -7.75 34.72
N SER A 138 -20.95 -6.93 35.41
CA SER A 138 -22.15 -7.38 36.10
C SER A 138 -23.39 -7.34 35.21
N GLY A 139 -23.23 -7.11 33.89
CA GLY A 139 -24.33 -6.86 32.95
C GLY A 139 -24.34 -7.82 31.77
N CYS A 140 -24.84 -9.04 31.96
CA CYS A 140 -25.23 -9.87 30.82
C CYS A 140 -26.56 -9.35 30.24
N VAL A 141 -26.60 -9.07 28.94
CA VAL A 141 -27.86 -8.76 28.25
C VAL A 141 -28.30 -10.02 27.52
N ASP A 142 -29.50 -10.52 27.85
CA ASP A 142 -30.14 -11.57 27.05
C ASP A 142 -30.57 -10.96 25.72
N GLY A 143 -29.91 -11.37 24.64
CA GLY A 143 -30.17 -10.87 23.31
C GLY A 143 -31.38 -11.53 22.66
N GLN A 144 -32.10 -10.79 21.80
CA GLN A 144 -33.11 -11.36 20.91
C GLN A 144 -32.52 -12.28 19.81
N VAL A 145 -31.19 -12.36 19.73
CA VAL A 145 -30.44 -13.13 18.73
C VAL A 145 -29.50 -14.11 19.42
N GLN A 146 -29.12 -15.19 18.73
CA GLN A 146 -28.20 -16.22 19.23
C GLN A 146 -26.93 -16.26 18.41
N CYS A 147 -25.81 -16.59 19.06
CA CYS A 147 -24.54 -16.79 18.38
C CYS A 147 -24.62 -18.01 17.47
N ARG A 148 -24.23 -17.86 16.20
CA ARG A 148 -24.16 -18.98 15.26
C ARG A 148 -23.28 -20.14 15.73
N PHE A 149 -22.21 -19.86 16.48
CA PHE A 149 -21.20 -20.85 16.83
C PHE A 149 -21.44 -21.53 18.18
N CYS A 150 -21.82 -20.79 19.22
CA CYS A 150 -22.06 -21.36 20.54
C CYS A 150 -23.55 -21.46 20.92
N LEU A 151 -24.46 -20.94 20.08
CA LEU A 151 -25.91 -20.92 20.29
C LEU A 151 -26.38 -20.16 21.54
N SER A 152 -25.47 -19.49 22.27
CA SER A 152 -25.81 -18.63 23.39
C SER A 152 -26.44 -17.31 22.92
N LYS A 153 -27.41 -16.82 23.68
CA LYS A 153 -28.05 -15.50 23.53
C LYS A 153 -27.39 -14.41 24.40
N LEU A 154 -26.52 -14.81 25.32
CA LEU A 154 -25.85 -13.90 26.24
C LEU A 154 -24.68 -13.23 25.55
N ALA A 155 -24.70 -11.90 25.48
CA ALA A 155 -23.57 -11.09 25.08
C ALA A 155 -23.04 -10.26 26.26
N THR A 156 -21.72 -10.07 26.28
CA THR A 156 -21.01 -9.26 27.25
C THR A 156 -20.22 -8.15 26.57
N LEU A 157 -19.70 -7.21 27.36
CA LEU A 157 -18.86 -6.12 26.84
C LEU A 157 -17.56 -6.63 26.22
N GLU A 158 -16.95 -7.65 26.81
CA GLU A 158 -15.73 -8.30 26.32
C GLU A 158 -15.98 -9.30 25.19
N ASN A 159 -17.21 -9.80 25.06
CA ASN A 159 -17.57 -10.79 24.06
C ASN A 159 -18.89 -10.44 23.35
N PRO A 160 -18.92 -9.30 22.64
CA PRO A 160 -20.14 -8.80 22.02
C PRO A 160 -20.54 -9.60 20.78
N PHE A 161 -21.81 -9.48 20.38
CA PHE A 161 -22.27 -9.92 19.06
C PHE A 161 -21.69 -9.03 17.96
N ILE A 162 -21.15 -9.69 16.93
CA ILE A 162 -20.62 -9.06 15.72
C ILE A 162 -21.30 -9.64 14.48
N SER A 163 -21.32 -8.84 13.39
CA SER A 163 -21.72 -9.27 12.05
C SER A 163 -20.49 -9.25 11.14
N PRO A 164 -19.76 -10.37 11.02
CA PRO A 164 -18.44 -10.38 10.41
C PRO A 164 -18.47 -10.56 8.88
N CYS A 165 -19.63 -10.88 8.30
CA CYS A 165 -19.79 -11.15 6.87
C CYS A 165 -21.18 -10.70 6.37
N LYS A 166 -21.47 -10.93 5.08
CA LYS A 166 -22.74 -10.53 4.43
C LYS A 166 -23.89 -11.54 4.60
N CYS A 167 -23.86 -12.41 5.61
CA CYS A 167 -24.97 -13.32 5.86
C CYS A 167 -26.23 -12.56 6.32
N ILE A 168 -27.41 -13.12 6.04
CA ILE A 168 -28.71 -12.51 6.32
C ILE A 168 -29.39 -13.27 7.49
N GLY A 169 -30.28 -12.60 8.22
CA GLY A 169 -31.03 -13.21 9.33
C GLY A 169 -30.17 -13.44 10.59
N SER A 170 -30.58 -14.40 11.42
CA SER A 170 -29.93 -14.71 12.69
C SER A 170 -28.52 -15.30 12.54
N ILE A 171 -28.22 -15.93 11.40
CA ILE A 171 -26.94 -16.61 11.15
C ILE A 171 -25.76 -15.63 11.00
N LYS A 172 -26.01 -14.34 10.84
CA LYS A 172 -24.94 -13.33 10.74
C LYS A 172 -24.33 -12.97 12.09
N PHE A 173 -25.02 -13.24 13.20
CA PHE A 173 -24.58 -12.85 14.53
C PHE A 173 -23.67 -13.92 15.13
N ILE A 174 -22.45 -13.52 15.48
CA ILE A 174 -21.43 -14.39 16.08
C ILE A 174 -20.81 -13.63 17.25
N HIS A 175 -20.49 -14.29 18.35
CA HIS A 175 -19.66 -13.69 19.39
C HIS A 175 -18.24 -13.44 18.89
N LEU A 176 -17.64 -12.33 19.29
CA LEU A 176 -16.25 -12.00 18.95
C LEU A 176 -15.27 -13.15 19.29
N LYS A 177 -15.27 -13.61 20.55
CA LYS A 177 -14.37 -14.69 21.02
C LYS A 177 -14.68 -16.02 20.30
N CYS A 178 -15.94 -16.29 19.96
CA CYS A 178 -16.27 -17.48 19.15
C CYS A 178 -15.69 -17.41 17.73
N LEU A 179 -15.76 -16.24 17.08
CA LEU A 179 -15.15 -16.05 15.77
C LEU A 179 -13.62 -16.16 15.86
N GLN A 180 -13.00 -15.54 16.86
CA GLN A 180 -11.56 -15.66 17.14
C GLN A 180 -11.14 -17.12 17.29
N SER A 181 -11.82 -17.90 18.14
CA SER A 181 -11.54 -19.33 18.33
C SER A 181 -11.70 -20.13 17.04
N TRP A 182 -12.73 -19.86 16.24
CA TRP A 182 -12.91 -20.53 14.95
C TRP A 182 -11.78 -20.17 13.97
N ILE A 183 -11.42 -18.89 13.85
CA ILE A 183 -10.32 -18.46 12.97
C ILE A 183 -8.98 -19.06 13.41
N ASN A 184 -8.71 -19.08 14.72
CA ASN A 184 -7.52 -19.70 15.29
C ASN A 184 -7.50 -21.22 15.07
N SER A 185 -8.64 -21.90 15.02
CA SER A 185 -8.71 -23.32 14.63
C SER A 185 -8.33 -23.56 13.16
N GLN A 186 -8.51 -22.56 12.29
CA GLN A 186 -8.13 -22.60 10.88
C GLN A 186 -6.68 -22.18 10.65
N LEU A 187 -6.00 -21.69 11.70
CA LEU A 187 -4.61 -21.27 11.63
C LEU A 187 -3.71 -22.49 11.46
N LYS A 188 -2.76 -22.36 10.54
CA LYS A 188 -1.69 -23.32 10.34
C LYS A 188 -0.36 -22.61 10.54
N THR A 189 0.57 -23.37 11.11
CA THR A 189 1.90 -22.89 11.43
C THR A 189 2.93 -23.76 10.73
N LYS A 190 3.91 -23.13 10.10
CA LYS A 190 5.10 -23.77 9.57
C LYS A 190 6.31 -23.06 10.14
N THR A 191 7.16 -23.79 10.83
CA THR A 191 8.40 -23.24 11.38
C THR A 191 9.58 -23.91 10.70
N GLN A 192 10.49 -23.09 10.17
CA GLN A 192 11.74 -23.56 9.58
C GLN A 192 12.80 -22.50 9.84
N ASN A 193 13.98 -22.92 10.29
CA ASN A 193 15.15 -22.05 10.49
C ASN A 193 14.76 -20.75 11.18
N GLY A 194 14.21 -20.76 12.40
CA GLY A 194 13.83 -19.54 13.17
C GLY A 194 12.82 -18.60 12.48
N VAL A 195 12.18 -19.03 11.39
CA VAL A 195 11.08 -18.33 10.74
C VAL A 195 9.81 -19.14 10.93
N THR A 196 8.80 -18.51 11.51
CA THR A 196 7.48 -19.10 11.72
C THR A 196 6.46 -18.41 10.82
N LEU A 197 5.86 -19.16 9.90
CA LEU A 197 4.76 -18.73 9.06
C LEU A 197 3.42 -19.15 9.69
N TYR A 198 2.63 -18.18 10.09
CA TYR A 198 1.23 -18.30 10.43
C TYR A 198 0.38 -18.02 9.19
N TYR A 199 -0.51 -18.93 8.80
CA TYR A 199 -1.37 -18.72 7.64
C TYR A 199 -2.73 -19.36 7.86
N TRP A 200 -3.77 -18.77 7.26
CA TRP A 200 -5.14 -19.24 7.41
C TRP A 200 -5.63 -19.87 6.13
N LYS A 201 -6.15 -21.10 6.23
CA LYS A 201 -6.73 -21.82 5.08
C LYS A 201 -7.87 -21.06 4.42
N SER A 202 -8.70 -20.40 5.23
CA SER A 202 -9.80 -19.59 4.74
C SER A 202 -10.19 -18.54 5.77
N MET A 203 -10.01 -17.27 5.42
CA MET A 203 -10.59 -16.11 6.13
C MET A 203 -11.95 -15.71 5.51
N LYS A 204 -12.63 -16.64 4.85
CA LYS A 204 -13.92 -16.43 4.16
C LYS A 204 -15.03 -17.16 4.91
N CYS A 205 -16.20 -16.55 4.96
CA CYS A 205 -17.38 -17.18 5.51
C CYS A 205 -17.74 -18.45 4.75
N GLU A 206 -18.00 -19.55 5.45
CA GLU A 206 -18.33 -20.82 4.82
C GLU A 206 -19.67 -20.82 4.07
N LEU A 207 -20.58 -19.91 4.43
CA LEU A 207 -21.89 -19.76 3.78
C LEU A 207 -21.84 -18.77 2.63
N CYS A 208 -21.60 -17.50 2.91
CA CYS A 208 -21.66 -16.44 1.89
C CYS A 208 -20.33 -16.19 1.17
N LYS A 209 -19.25 -16.92 1.51
CA LYS A 209 -17.90 -16.83 0.91
C LYS A 209 -17.23 -15.45 0.99
N THR A 210 -17.87 -14.47 1.62
CA THR A 210 -17.31 -13.13 1.84
C THR A 210 -16.17 -13.21 2.86
N MET A 211 -15.09 -12.46 2.64
CA MET A 211 -14.02 -12.34 3.63
C MET A 211 -14.54 -11.74 4.94
N TYR A 212 -14.11 -12.29 6.06
CA TYR A 212 -14.46 -11.73 7.36
C TYR A 212 -13.79 -10.37 7.57
N LYS A 213 -14.53 -9.43 8.17
CA LYS A 213 -13.95 -8.15 8.61
C LYS A 213 -12.91 -8.39 9.69
N THR A 214 -11.68 -7.90 9.53
CA THR A 214 -10.55 -8.18 10.45
C THR A 214 -10.59 -7.40 11.76
N SER A 215 -11.28 -6.26 11.77
CA SER A 215 -11.44 -5.39 12.93
C SER A 215 -12.91 -5.05 13.17
N PHE A 216 -13.34 -5.06 14.42
CA PHE A 216 -14.68 -4.65 14.85
C PHE A 216 -14.58 -3.53 15.87
N LYS A 217 -15.45 -2.54 15.75
CA LYS A 217 -15.63 -1.54 16.80
C LYS A 217 -16.91 -1.89 17.55
N PHE A 218 -16.81 -2.03 18.87
CA PHE A 218 -17.96 -2.16 19.74
C PHE A 218 -17.84 -1.12 20.84
N LYS A 219 -18.82 -0.22 20.92
CA LYS A 219 -18.71 1.04 21.68
C LYS A 219 -17.45 1.82 21.25
N SER A 220 -16.52 2.05 22.17
CA SER A 220 -15.24 2.75 21.97
C SER A 220 -14.04 1.80 21.81
N ILE A 221 -14.23 0.48 21.93
CA ILE A 221 -13.15 -0.50 21.88
C ILE A 221 -13.06 -1.11 20.49
N GLN A 222 -11.85 -1.14 19.92
CA GLN A 222 -11.56 -1.83 18.67
C GLN A 222 -10.97 -3.20 18.96
N TYR A 223 -11.63 -4.23 18.45
CA TYR A 223 -11.25 -5.63 18.57
C TYR A 223 -10.69 -6.15 17.25
N ASN A 224 -9.65 -6.99 17.29
CA ASN A 224 -9.10 -7.70 16.13
C ASN A 224 -9.42 -9.20 16.22
N ILE A 225 -9.66 -9.85 15.07
CA ILE A 225 -9.93 -11.30 15.08
C ILE A 225 -8.66 -12.15 15.26
N CYS A 226 -7.51 -11.67 14.80
CA CYS A 226 -6.26 -12.42 14.91
C CYS A 226 -5.47 -11.91 16.12
N ASP A 227 -5.22 -12.80 17.06
CA ASP A 227 -4.41 -12.53 18.24
C ASP A 227 -3.16 -13.41 18.16
N ILE A 228 -2.08 -12.85 17.61
CA ILE A 228 -0.78 -13.52 17.59
C ILE A 228 0.08 -12.79 18.61
N ASN A 229 0.43 -13.52 19.67
CA ASN A 229 1.32 -13.01 20.72
C ASN A 229 2.64 -12.53 20.08
N LYS A 230 3.02 -11.30 20.41
CA LYS A 230 4.29 -10.74 19.97
C LYS A 230 5.45 -11.53 20.60
N PRO A 231 6.52 -11.84 19.85
CA PRO A 231 7.70 -12.44 20.44
C PRO A 231 8.35 -11.51 21.47
N LYS A 232 8.80 -12.07 22.61
CA LYS A 232 9.57 -11.35 23.63
C LYS A 232 11.03 -11.09 23.23
N GLU A 233 11.55 -11.92 22.34
CA GLU A 233 12.90 -11.80 21.78
C GLU A 233 12.89 -10.95 20.50
N PRO A 234 14.03 -10.36 20.09
CA PRO A 234 14.13 -9.58 18.86
C PRO A 234 13.50 -10.28 17.66
N TYR A 235 12.63 -9.57 16.93
CA TYR A 235 11.87 -10.14 15.83
C TYR A 235 11.62 -9.18 14.66
N LEU A 236 11.32 -9.75 13.51
CA LEU A 236 10.75 -9.06 12.34
C LEU A 236 9.42 -9.71 11.95
N LEU A 237 8.36 -8.92 11.86
CA LEU A 237 7.02 -9.36 11.47
C LEU A 237 6.70 -8.91 10.04
N LEU A 238 6.50 -9.86 9.13
CA LEU A 238 6.13 -9.59 7.74
C LEU A 238 4.78 -10.21 7.38
N GLN A 239 3.89 -9.42 6.77
CA GLN A 239 2.68 -9.94 6.15
C GLN A 239 2.94 -10.37 4.72
N ILE A 240 2.54 -11.59 4.36
CA ILE A 240 2.53 -12.04 2.98
C ILE A 240 1.15 -11.87 2.34
N ASN A 241 1.16 -11.19 1.20
CA ASN A 241 0.00 -11.00 0.35
C ASN A 241 0.31 -11.48 -1.07
N HIS A 242 -0.62 -12.22 -1.66
CA HIS A 242 -0.52 -12.64 -3.05
C HIS A 242 -1.38 -11.74 -3.95
N SER A 243 -0.91 -11.48 -5.18
CA SER A 243 -1.72 -10.77 -6.17
C SER A 243 -2.99 -11.55 -6.56
N ASP A 244 -2.94 -12.87 -6.43
CA ASP A 244 -4.10 -13.74 -6.55
C ASP A 244 -4.88 -13.77 -5.22
N LYS A 245 -6.09 -13.19 -5.22
CA LYS A 245 -6.98 -13.12 -4.04
C LYS A 245 -7.44 -14.50 -3.54
N ASN A 246 -7.19 -15.56 -4.30
CA ASN A 246 -7.49 -16.93 -3.89
C ASN A 246 -6.35 -17.61 -3.13
N LYS A 247 -5.13 -17.07 -3.19
CA LYS A 247 -4.02 -17.56 -2.38
C LYS A 247 -4.13 -17.04 -0.95
N GLU A 248 -3.80 -17.91 -0.02
CA GLU A 248 -3.88 -17.67 1.42
C GLU A 248 -2.96 -16.51 1.85
N GLN A 249 -3.45 -15.66 2.74
CA GLN A 249 -2.65 -14.65 3.41
C GLN A 249 -1.94 -15.27 4.62
N GLY A 250 -0.82 -14.69 5.02
CA GLY A 250 -0.07 -15.15 6.17
C GLY A 250 0.82 -14.10 6.79
N LEU A 251 1.44 -14.47 7.91
CA LEU A 251 2.31 -13.66 8.73
C LEU A 251 3.58 -14.47 9.02
N TYR A 252 4.73 -13.94 8.60
CA TYR A 252 6.03 -14.45 8.99
C TYR A 252 6.48 -13.73 10.26
N VAL A 253 6.75 -14.51 11.29
CA VAL A 253 7.45 -14.09 12.51
C VAL A 253 8.87 -14.63 12.43
N ILE A 254 9.85 -13.74 12.36
CA ILE A 254 11.25 -14.10 12.15
C ILE A 254 12.02 -13.71 13.40
N ASP A 255 12.66 -14.68 14.05
CA ASP A 255 13.66 -14.42 15.10
C ASP A 255 14.91 -13.81 14.45
N ILE A 256 15.32 -12.63 14.90
CA ILE A 256 16.49 -11.92 14.37
C ILE A 256 17.68 -11.94 15.32
N LYS A 257 17.57 -12.52 16.52
CA LYS A 257 18.53 -12.40 17.64
C LYS A 257 20.01 -12.53 17.25
N THR A 258 20.32 -13.48 16.39
CA THR A 258 21.69 -13.79 15.92
C THR A 258 21.82 -13.72 14.40
N ARG A 259 20.80 -13.21 13.70
CA ARG A 259 20.79 -13.17 12.24
C ARG A 259 21.30 -11.85 11.72
N ASP A 260 22.22 -11.93 10.76
CA ASP A 260 22.64 -10.76 9.98
C ASP A 260 21.96 -10.70 8.62
N THR A 261 21.34 -11.80 8.16
CA THR A 261 20.69 -11.88 6.85
C THR A 261 19.52 -12.85 6.87
N ILE A 262 18.44 -12.47 6.18
CA ILE A 262 17.25 -13.29 5.96
C ILE A 262 17.08 -13.46 4.44
N LYS A 263 17.25 -14.69 3.95
CA LYS A 263 17.19 -15.02 2.53
C LYS A 263 15.76 -15.26 2.07
N ILE A 264 15.36 -14.63 0.98
CA ILE A 264 14.00 -14.75 0.42
C ILE A 264 14.09 -15.31 -0.99
N GLY A 265 13.33 -16.36 -1.26
CA GLY A 265 13.35 -17.02 -2.56
C GLY A 265 12.38 -18.18 -2.65
N ARG A 266 12.38 -18.90 -3.76
CA ARG A 266 11.47 -20.05 -3.96
C ARG A 266 12.08 -21.40 -3.62
N THR A 267 13.39 -21.47 -3.38
CA THR A 267 14.09 -22.71 -3.02
C THR A 267 14.08 -22.94 -1.51
N GLN A 268 14.39 -24.16 -1.09
CA GLN A 268 14.28 -24.60 0.31
C GLN A 268 15.43 -24.13 1.21
N ASP A 269 16.50 -23.63 0.61
CA ASP A 269 17.68 -23.03 1.24
C ASP A 269 17.45 -21.56 1.66
N CYS A 270 16.31 -20.97 1.26
CA CYS A 270 15.90 -19.65 1.73
C CYS A 270 15.16 -19.74 3.07
N ASP A 271 15.39 -18.75 3.95
CA ASP A 271 14.67 -18.61 5.22
C ASP A 271 13.17 -18.37 4.99
N ILE A 272 12.84 -17.51 4.01
CA ILE A 272 11.47 -17.28 3.56
C ILE A 272 11.29 -17.94 2.19
N LYS A 273 10.65 -19.12 2.20
CA LYS A 273 10.33 -19.87 0.99
C LYS A 273 8.98 -19.46 0.40
N LEU A 274 9.03 -18.79 -0.75
CA LEU A 274 7.87 -18.36 -1.51
C LEU A 274 7.54 -19.35 -2.64
N HIS A 275 6.37 -19.98 -2.59
CA HIS A 275 5.93 -20.98 -3.58
C HIS A 275 5.41 -20.39 -4.90
N ASP A 276 5.86 -19.21 -5.33
CA ASP A 276 5.42 -18.59 -6.59
C ASP A 276 6.48 -18.66 -7.69
N ILE A 277 6.09 -19.11 -8.88
CA ILE A 277 7.00 -19.25 -10.04
C ILE A 277 7.63 -17.93 -10.51
N SER A 278 7.03 -16.78 -10.18
CA SER A 278 7.56 -15.47 -10.52
C SER A 278 8.71 -15.03 -9.59
N VAL A 279 8.93 -15.74 -8.48
CA VAL A 279 10.05 -15.49 -7.56
C VAL A 279 11.27 -16.30 -8.02
N SER A 280 12.46 -15.67 -8.06
CA SER A 280 13.73 -16.36 -8.32
C SER A 280 14.07 -17.36 -7.23
N ARG A 281 14.97 -18.31 -7.53
CA ARG A 281 15.44 -19.33 -6.56
C ARG A 281 15.92 -18.68 -5.27
N HIS A 282 16.89 -17.77 -5.40
CA HIS A 282 17.27 -16.80 -4.39
C HIS A 282 16.99 -15.42 -5.00
N HIS A 283 16.02 -14.69 -4.45
CA HIS A 283 15.49 -13.48 -5.07
C HIS A 283 16.07 -12.22 -4.45
N ALA A 284 16.03 -12.14 -3.13
CA ALA A 284 16.41 -10.97 -2.37
C ALA A 284 16.85 -11.40 -0.97
N SER A 285 17.58 -10.51 -0.30
CA SER A 285 18.03 -10.70 1.07
C SER A 285 17.68 -9.47 1.89
N ILE A 286 17.17 -9.69 3.11
CA ILE A 286 17.06 -8.63 4.12
C ILE A 286 18.30 -8.69 4.98
N LEU A 287 19.13 -7.66 4.92
CA LEU A 287 20.27 -7.46 5.80
C LEU A 287 19.78 -6.86 7.12
N VAL A 288 20.26 -7.43 8.23
CA VAL A 288 19.94 -7.02 9.59
C VAL A 288 21.16 -6.32 10.16
N ASN A 289 21.04 -5.06 10.54
CA ASN A 289 22.07 -4.33 11.24
C ASN A 289 21.68 -4.16 12.71
N HIS A 290 22.31 -4.95 13.58
CA HIS A 290 22.07 -4.92 15.03
C HIS A 290 22.54 -3.64 15.71
N GLN A 291 23.60 -3.02 15.21
CA GLN A 291 24.16 -1.78 15.78
C GLN A 291 23.26 -0.58 15.49
N GLU A 292 22.75 -0.49 14.25
CA GLU A 292 21.84 0.59 13.84
C GLU A 292 20.37 0.26 14.09
N GLN A 293 20.06 -0.94 14.57
CA GLN A 293 18.71 -1.47 14.72
C GLN A 293 17.87 -1.26 13.44
N SER A 294 18.43 -1.66 12.30
CA SER A 294 17.88 -1.35 10.99
C SER A 294 17.87 -2.57 10.06
N PHE A 295 16.92 -2.57 9.13
CA PHE A 295 16.80 -3.57 8.07
C PHE A 295 17.01 -2.93 6.71
N HIS A 296 17.72 -3.62 5.82
CA HIS A 296 17.92 -3.18 4.45
C HIS A 296 17.60 -4.32 3.47
N ILE A 297 16.75 -4.07 2.47
CA ILE A 297 16.49 -5.03 1.40
C ILE A 297 17.49 -4.83 0.25
N GLU A 298 18.03 -5.92 -0.26
CA GLU A 298 18.85 -5.98 -1.47
C GLU A 298 18.30 -7.02 -2.46
N ASP A 299 18.42 -6.73 -3.76
CA ASP A 299 18.07 -7.67 -4.82
C ASP A 299 19.27 -8.55 -5.18
N ASN A 300 19.06 -9.86 -5.29
CA ASN A 300 20.11 -10.79 -5.68
C ASN A 300 20.00 -11.15 -7.17
N CYS A 301 20.13 -10.12 -8.03
CA CYS A 301 20.06 -10.24 -9.49
C CYS A 301 18.83 -11.00 -9.98
N SER A 302 17.67 -10.71 -9.38
CA SER A 302 16.46 -11.45 -9.67
C SER A 302 15.94 -11.14 -11.09
N LYS A 303 15.26 -12.11 -11.70
CA LYS A 303 14.75 -11.99 -13.08
C LYS A 303 13.90 -10.74 -13.30
N PHE A 304 13.03 -10.42 -12.34
CA PHE A 304 12.07 -9.32 -12.44
C PHE A 304 12.42 -8.11 -11.57
N GLY A 305 13.53 -8.17 -10.83
CA GLY A 305 13.90 -7.16 -9.85
C GLY A 305 13.08 -7.24 -8.57
N THR A 306 13.62 -6.61 -7.53
CA THR A 306 12.94 -6.40 -6.25
C THR A 306 12.37 -4.99 -6.24
N LEU A 307 11.12 -4.86 -5.81
CA LEU A 307 10.39 -3.60 -5.87
C LEU A 307 9.99 -3.17 -4.46
N VAL A 308 10.10 -1.88 -4.14
CA VAL A 308 9.62 -1.30 -2.86
C VAL A 308 8.58 -0.24 -3.16
N LEU A 309 7.44 -0.26 -2.47
CA LEU A 309 6.37 0.72 -2.66
C LEU A 309 6.92 2.14 -2.41
N ALA A 310 6.76 3.03 -3.39
CA ALA A 310 7.19 4.42 -3.27
C ALA A 310 6.32 5.17 -2.27
N GLN A 311 6.95 5.97 -1.42
CA GLN A 311 6.29 6.94 -0.55
C GLN A 311 6.08 8.27 -1.28
N GLU A 312 5.28 9.18 -0.71
CA GLU A 312 5.00 10.48 -1.32
C GLU A 312 6.28 11.28 -1.62
N GLU A 313 7.26 11.22 -0.72
CA GLU A 313 8.58 11.85 -0.88
C GLU A 313 9.36 11.28 -2.08
N ASP A 314 9.22 9.98 -2.37
CA ASP A 314 9.88 9.34 -3.52
C ASP A 314 9.27 9.80 -4.86
N LEU A 315 8.04 10.33 -4.83
CA LEU A 315 7.33 10.88 -5.99
C LEU A 315 7.65 12.37 -6.22
N GLN A 316 8.36 13.01 -5.29
CA GLN A 316 8.82 14.41 -5.36
C GLN A 316 10.33 14.45 -5.65
N ILE A 317 10.67 14.33 -6.93
CA ILE A 317 12.07 14.23 -7.38
C ILE A 317 12.67 15.64 -7.44
N GLN A 318 13.54 15.96 -6.50
CA GLN A 318 14.23 17.24 -6.42
C GLN A 318 15.27 17.40 -7.53
N LEU A 319 15.20 18.51 -8.28
CA LEU A 319 16.06 18.78 -9.44
C LEU A 319 17.50 19.20 -9.07
N ASN A 320 17.71 19.64 -7.83
CA ASN A 320 19.01 20.09 -7.32
C ASN A 320 19.89 18.94 -6.81
N SER A 321 19.35 17.72 -6.73
CA SER A 321 20.06 16.53 -6.25
C SER A 321 20.38 15.59 -7.42
N PRO A 322 21.57 14.97 -7.49
CA PRO A 322 21.92 14.01 -8.54
C PRO A 322 21.15 12.68 -8.44
N LYS A 323 20.01 12.65 -7.74
CA LYS A 323 19.15 11.47 -7.58
C LYS A 323 18.55 11.10 -8.93
N ARG A 324 19.19 10.13 -9.57
CA ARG A 324 18.56 9.35 -10.62
C ARG A 324 17.60 8.36 -9.93
N VAL A 325 16.32 8.41 -10.30
CA VAL A 325 15.30 7.57 -9.69
C VAL A 325 14.70 6.66 -10.76
N ALA A 326 14.67 5.36 -10.47
CA ALA A 326 13.98 4.36 -11.27
C ALA A 326 12.69 3.92 -10.53
N LEU A 327 11.54 4.29 -11.09
CA LEU A 327 10.22 3.93 -10.57
C LEU A 327 9.49 3.05 -11.56
N GLN A 328 8.81 2.02 -11.09
CA GLN A 328 7.98 1.14 -11.89
C GLN A 328 6.50 1.38 -11.62
N VAL A 329 5.72 1.50 -12.69
CA VAL A 329 4.25 1.51 -12.67
C VAL A 329 3.76 0.42 -13.61
N GLY A 330 3.05 -0.57 -13.08
CA GLY A 330 2.62 -1.73 -13.87
C GLY A 330 3.81 -2.46 -14.50
N ARG A 331 3.91 -2.42 -15.84
CA ARG A 331 4.99 -3.04 -16.64
C ARG A 331 6.01 -2.02 -17.17
N ILE A 332 5.89 -0.77 -16.75
CA ILE A 332 6.64 0.35 -17.27
C ILE A 332 7.62 0.81 -16.20
N VAL A 333 8.88 0.93 -16.55
CA VAL A 333 9.90 1.54 -15.70
C VAL A 333 10.21 2.93 -16.22
N ILE A 334 10.11 3.90 -15.33
CA ILE A 334 10.37 5.30 -15.53
C ILE A 334 11.74 5.57 -14.91
N VAL A 335 12.67 6.05 -15.73
CA VAL A 335 13.95 6.55 -15.25
C VAL A 335 13.99 8.04 -15.50
N VAL A 336 14.08 8.79 -14.41
CA VAL A 336 14.25 10.24 -14.45
C VAL A 336 15.74 10.57 -14.36
N THR A 337 16.27 11.22 -15.40
CA THR A 337 17.63 11.76 -15.42
C THR A 337 17.57 13.26 -15.66
N ILE A 338 18.26 14.01 -14.82
CA ILE A 338 18.37 15.47 -14.91
C ILE A 338 19.70 15.79 -15.58
N GLU A 339 19.66 16.54 -16.68
CA GLU A 339 20.87 16.98 -17.39
C GLU A 339 20.92 18.52 -17.43
N LYS A 340 22.08 19.08 -17.05
CA LYS A 340 22.37 20.52 -17.17
C LYS A 340 22.88 20.80 -18.59
N LYS A 341 22.28 21.77 -19.29
CA LYS A 341 22.66 22.11 -20.67
C LYS A 341 23.99 22.85 -20.72
N ILE A 342 24.97 22.28 -21.44
CA ILE A 342 26.28 22.92 -21.67
C ILE A 342 26.34 23.62 -23.04
N ASN A 343 25.46 23.33 -24.01
CA ASN A 343 25.53 23.94 -25.36
C ASN A 343 24.19 24.21 -26.06
N LYS A 344 24.11 25.33 -26.82
CA LYS A 344 22.95 25.89 -27.55
C LYS A 344 22.43 25.05 -28.76
N LYS A 345 22.57 23.72 -28.78
CA LYS A 345 21.88 22.93 -29.83
C LYS A 345 20.37 22.93 -29.55
N ARG A 346 19.57 23.13 -30.61
CA ARG A 346 18.09 23.04 -30.57
C ARG A 346 17.72 21.63 -30.13
N ILE A 347 17.19 21.48 -28.92
CA ILE A 347 16.59 20.21 -28.51
C ILE A 347 15.27 20.09 -29.25
N ASN A 348 15.10 18.99 -30.00
CA ASN A 348 13.83 18.69 -30.64
C ASN A 348 12.76 18.59 -29.56
N LYS A 349 11.77 19.49 -29.60
CA LYS A 349 10.57 19.37 -28.77
C LYS A 349 9.98 17.99 -29.04
N TYR A 350 9.73 17.21 -27.99
CA TYR A 350 8.98 15.98 -28.14
C TYR A 350 7.65 16.32 -28.83
N ARG A 351 7.38 15.63 -29.93
CA ARG A 351 6.10 15.65 -30.63
C ARG A 351 5.57 14.23 -30.62
N VAL A 352 4.28 14.08 -30.40
CA VAL A 352 3.62 12.79 -30.57
C VAL A 352 3.93 12.30 -32.00
N PRO A 353 4.33 11.03 -32.18
CA PRO A 353 4.63 10.49 -33.50
C PRO A 353 3.44 10.69 -34.45
N PRO A 354 3.67 11.06 -35.73
CA PRO A 354 2.63 11.51 -36.65
C PRO A 354 1.57 10.44 -36.98
N GLN A 355 1.86 9.17 -36.73
CA GLN A 355 0.90 8.08 -36.89
C GLN A 355 -0.25 8.10 -35.85
N PHE A 356 -0.13 8.89 -34.77
CA PHE A 356 -1.17 9.02 -33.77
C PHE A 356 -1.94 10.33 -33.96
N GLU A 357 -3.26 10.23 -34.10
CA GLU A 357 -4.14 11.39 -34.14
C GLU A 357 -4.26 12.00 -32.74
N VAL A 358 -3.80 13.25 -32.59
CA VAL A 358 -3.88 14.02 -31.35
C VAL A 358 -5.00 15.04 -31.45
N PHE A 359 -5.96 14.94 -30.54
CA PHE A 359 -7.04 15.90 -30.36
C PHE A 359 -6.62 16.90 -29.28
N ARG A 360 -6.85 18.20 -29.51
CA ARG A 360 -6.71 19.20 -28.46
C ARG A 360 -8.06 19.43 -27.80
N GLN A 361 -8.12 19.30 -26.49
CA GLN A 361 -9.26 19.80 -25.73
C GLN A 361 -9.23 21.34 -25.82
N ILE A 362 -10.22 21.92 -26.51
CA ILE A 362 -10.51 23.34 -26.43
C ILE A 362 -11.18 23.54 -25.06
N LYS A 363 -10.62 24.39 -24.21
CA LYS A 363 -11.34 24.85 -23.02
C LYS A 363 -12.54 25.67 -23.49
N GLN A 364 -13.73 25.10 -23.46
CA GLN A 364 -14.94 25.91 -23.31
C GLN A 364 -15.01 26.25 -21.82
N HIS A 365 -14.37 27.34 -21.42
CA HIS A 365 -14.59 28.08 -20.17
C HIS A 365 -13.55 29.21 -20.14
N GLU A 366 -13.87 30.28 -20.85
CA GLU A 366 -13.42 31.66 -20.56
C GLU A 366 -14.43 32.70 -21.10
N ASP A 367 -15.61 32.30 -21.62
CA ASP A 367 -16.62 33.22 -22.17
C ASP A 367 -18.01 33.16 -21.46
N GLU A 368 -18.14 32.48 -20.31
CA GLU A 368 -19.43 32.43 -19.57
C GLU A 368 -19.57 33.48 -18.45
N GLU A 369 -18.52 34.28 -18.17
CA GLU A 369 -18.57 35.32 -17.13
C GLU A 369 -19.18 36.66 -17.60
N GLU A 370 -19.50 36.84 -18.89
CA GLU A 370 -20.11 38.08 -19.39
C GLU A 370 -21.62 37.99 -19.69
N PHE A 371 -22.28 36.84 -19.50
CA PHE A 371 -23.73 36.70 -19.79
C PHE A 371 -24.63 36.57 -18.54
N GLN A 372 -24.07 36.44 -17.34
CA GLN A 372 -24.86 36.32 -16.09
C GLN A 372 -25.08 37.64 -15.34
N SER A 373 -24.58 38.76 -15.87
CA SER A 373 -24.81 40.10 -15.30
C SER A 373 -26.14 40.75 -15.71
N ALA A 374 -26.99 40.05 -16.49
CA ALA A 374 -28.24 40.60 -17.01
C ALA A 374 -29.53 40.04 -16.39
N GLU A 375 -29.50 38.97 -15.58
CA GLU A 375 -30.72 38.33 -15.05
C GLU A 375 -30.91 38.40 -13.52
N GLN A 376 -30.05 39.11 -12.79
CA GLN A 376 -30.24 39.36 -11.34
C GLN A 376 -30.99 40.68 -11.05
N GLN A 377 -31.92 41.05 -11.90
CA GLN A 377 -33.06 41.89 -11.52
C GLN A 377 -34.31 41.01 -11.44
N GLN A 378 -34.54 40.36 -10.30
CA GLN A 378 -35.85 40.23 -9.64
C GLN A 378 -35.82 39.12 -8.56
N GLN A 379 -36.45 39.47 -7.43
CA GLN A 379 -37.00 38.59 -6.39
C GLN A 379 -36.05 38.01 -5.34
N SER A 380 -35.86 38.86 -4.32
CA SER A 380 -35.82 38.46 -2.92
C SER A 380 -37.19 37.96 -2.41
N ASP A 381 -37.14 37.36 -1.23
CA ASP A 381 -38.21 37.06 -0.27
C ASP A 381 -38.87 35.67 -0.40
N VAL A 382 -38.60 34.80 0.58
CA VAL A 382 -39.55 34.37 1.65
C VAL A 382 -38.85 33.36 2.58
N GLU A 383 -39.02 33.58 3.90
CA GLU A 383 -38.59 32.75 5.04
C GLU A 383 -39.46 31.48 5.23
N ASP A 384 -38.90 30.40 5.82
CA ASP A 384 -39.40 29.77 7.07
C ASP A 384 -38.94 28.30 7.34
N ILE A 385 -38.34 28.11 8.54
CA ILE A 385 -38.64 27.15 9.64
C ILE A 385 -38.60 25.60 9.45
N VAL A 386 -37.57 24.98 10.09
CA VAL A 386 -37.47 23.79 11.01
C VAL A 386 -38.19 22.42 10.74
N ILE A 387 -37.45 21.30 10.95
CA ILE A 387 -37.74 20.04 11.75
C ILE A 387 -37.38 18.68 11.05
N ASN A 388 -36.53 17.90 11.75
CA ASN A 388 -36.32 16.43 11.87
C ASN A 388 -35.91 15.45 10.71
N ASP A 389 -34.94 14.60 11.10
CA ASP A 389 -34.48 13.24 10.66
C ASP A 389 -35.66 12.25 10.40
N PRO A 390 -35.52 11.02 9.78
CA PRO A 390 -34.35 10.27 9.30
C PRO A 390 -34.49 9.51 7.94
N THR A 391 -33.42 8.83 7.54
CA THR A 391 -33.29 7.63 6.66
C THR A 391 -32.66 7.79 5.27
N PHE A 392 -31.92 6.73 4.92
CA PHE A 392 -31.51 6.25 3.59
C PHE A 392 -30.14 6.67 3.00
N ASP A 393 -29.13 5.92 3.47
CA ASP A 393 -28.32 4.98 2.67
C ASP A 393 -27.83 5.42 1.28
N LYS A 394 -26.56 5.83 1.20
CA LYS A 394 -25.69 5.56 0.05
C LYS A 394 -24.29 5.18 0.55
N ASP A 395 -24.05 3.88 0.63
CA ASP A 395 -22.73 3.28 0.51
C ASP A 395 -22.01 3.83 -0.74
N GLN A 396 -20.81 4.40 -0.55
CA GLN A 396 -19.59 4.01 -1.29
C GLN A 396 -18.38 4.76 -0.73
N ASP A 397 -17.73 4.16 0.26
CA ASP A 397 -16.42 4.62 0.73
C ASP A 397 -15.45 3.41 0.80
N MET A 398 -14.67 3.26 -0.29
CA MET A 398 -13.76 2.14 -0.55
C MET A 398 -12.31 2.50 -0.15
N SER A 399 -12.14 2.94 1.09
CA SER A 399 -10.84 3.39 1.65
C SER A 399 -10.47 2.73 3.00
N LYS A 400 -11.05 1.56 3.34
CA LYS A 400 -10.77 0.86 4.61
C LYS A 400 -10.01 -0.46 4.43
N PHE A 401 -8.73 -0.35 4.05
CA PHE A 401 -7.72 -1.38 4.32
C PHE A 401 -6.41 -0.71 4.75
N LYS A 402 -6.44 -0.04 5.91
CA LYS A 402 -5.24 0.42 6.64
C LYS A 402 -5.20 0.01 8.11
N ASN A 403 -6.22 -0.67 8.64
CA ASN A 403 -6.27 -0.99 10.07
C ASN A 403 -6.04 -2.49 10.31
N MET A 404 -4.79 -2.92 10.23
CA MET A 404 -4.30 -3.87 11.23
C MET A 404 -3.74 -3.02 12.38
N ASN A 405 -4.59 -2.70 13.35
CA ASN A 405 -4.11 -2.08 14.58
C ASN A 405 -3.55 -3.21 15.43
N PHE A 406 -2.24 -3.43 15.41
CA PHE A 406 -1.57 -3.91 16.61
C PHE A 406 -1.62 -2.77 17.60
N LEU A 407 -1.94 -3.05 18.86
CA LEU A 407 -2.06 -2.09 19.95
C LEU A 407 -0.98 -1.00 19.83
N THR A 408 -1.40 0.20 19.43
CA THR A 408 -0.58 1.40 19.56
C THR A 408 -0.66 1.79 21.02
N GLY A 409 0.44 1.62 21.77
CA GLY A 409 0.60 2.30 23.03
C GLY A 409 0.42 3.80 22.79
N SER A 410 -0.57 4.39 23.46
CA SER A 410 -0.87 5.81 23.34
C SER A 410 0.31 6.64 23.82
N ILE A 411 0.90 7.42 22.92
CA ILE A 411 1.73 8.57 23.27
C ILE A 411 0.82 9.58 23.95
N ILE A 412 1.05 9.83 25.23
CA ILE A 412 0.48 10.99 25.93
C ILE A 412 1.23 12.22 25.42
N GLN A 413 0.57 13.04 24.60
CA GLN A 413 0.93 14.45 24.48
C GLN A 413 0.67 15.08 25.87
N ARG A 414 1.74 15.40 26.59
CA ARG A 414 1.65 16.37 27.68
C ARG A 414 1.67 17.75 27.04
N ASP A 415 0.55 18.45 27.16
CA ASP A 415 0.53 19.90 27.05
C ASP A 415 1.46 20.46 28.12
N TYR A 416 2.52 21.15 27.68
CA TYR A 416 3.30 22.01 28.55
C TYR A 416 2.57 23.37 28.62
N GLN A 417 2.33 23.82 29.85
CA GLN A 417 1.99 25.21 30.17
C GLN A 417 3.07 26.17 29.66
#